data_AF-A0A2I0P2H4-F1
#
_entry.id   AF-A0A2I0P2H4-F1
#
_cell.length_a   1.000
_cell.length_b   1.000
_cell.length_c   1.000
_cell.angle_alpha   90.00
_cell.angle_beta   90.00
_cell.angle_gamma   90.00
#
_symmetry.space_group_name_H-M   'P 1'
#
loop_
_entity.id
_entity.type
_entity.pdbx_description
1 polymer ?
#
loop_
_entity_poly.entity_id
_entity_poly.type
_entity_poly.pdbx_seq_one_letter_code
_entity_poly.pdbx_strand_id
1 'polypeptide(L)'
;TLLKPTSGTACVDSYDISRNPEKIRAIIGVCAQNSTLDIELTAYDNLEFYGKLENVPASDLDSRIWQLLEMTELTDRAHMKVQTLSGGMRRKLEIVRAFIHLPLILFLDEPTIGLDPEARREVWQQISKLNTENTTIILTTHYMDEAEKLCNRIAFVDKGKLIALDILENLKKLIPEGDLIEIGFDIIDERVISALRKNTQINSVEAKQQKLVISAKNGSRVLPEIIAVFENFSLHMTSISIHSPSLEDIFIYLTGRKLDELSNTESQSAHRRQ
;
A
#
# COMPACT_ATOMS: atom_id res chain seq x y z
N THR A 1 -1.96 -22.48 -11.22
CA THR A 1 -2.71 -23.75 -10.99
C THR A 1 -1.80 -24.94 -10.71
N LEU A 2 -0.75 -24.76 -9.91
CA LEU A 2 0.07 -25.86 -9.39
C LEU A 2 -0.46 -26.34 -8.03
N LEU A 3 -1.06 -25.44 -7.28
CA LEU A 3 -1.84 -25.72 -6.08
C LEU A 3 -3.33 -25.81 -6.45
N LYS A 4 -3.98 -26.87 -5.97
CA LYS A 4 -5.45 -26.98 -6.04
C LYS A 4 -6.05 -26.29 -4.81
N PRO A 5 -7.18 -25.58 -4.96
CA PRO A 5 -7.86 -25.01 -3.81
C PRO A 5 -8.25 -26.12 -2.83
N THR A 6 -8.08 -25.88 -1.53
CA THR A 6 -8.54 -26.82 -0.50
C THR A 6 -10.06 -27.00 -0.55
N SER A 7 -10.80 -25.93 -0.86
CA SER A 7 -12.24 -25.92 -1.14
C SER A 7 -12.64 -24.62 -1.85
N GLY A 8 -13.87 -24.54 -2.33
CA GLY A 8 -14.41 -23.34 -2.99
C GLY A 8 -14.09 -23.26 -4.49
N THR A 9 -14.48 -22.14 -5.10
CA THR A 9 -14.34 -21.87 -6.53
C THR A 9 -13.78 -20.47 -6.73
N ALA A 10 -13.00 -20.28 -7.79
CA ALA A 10 -12.55 -18.97 -8.23
C ALA A 10 -12.60 -18.90 -9.76
N CYS A 11 -12.97 -17.73 -10.26
CA CYS A 11 -13.06 -17.45 -11.69
C CYS A 11 -12.23 -16.21 -12.01
N VAL A 12 -11.55 -16.23 -13.14
CA VAL A 12 -10.92 -15.05 -13.75
C VAL A 12 -11.58 -14.84 -15.10
N ASP A 13 -12.17 -13.66 -15.30
CA ASP A 13 -13.10 -13.42 -16.40
C ASP A 13 -14.21 -14.49 -16.41
N SER A 14 -14.37 -15.22 -17.51
CA SER A 14 -15.37 -16.27 -17.72
C SER A 14 -14.82 -17.68 -17.44
N TYR A 15 -13.57 -17.79 -16.97
CA TYR A 15 -12.86 -19.05 -16.80
C TYR A 15 -12.74 -19.47 -15.33
N ASP A 16 -13.12 -20.72 -15.05
CA ASP A 16 -12.89 -21.36 -13.74
C ASP A 16 -11.43 -21.85 -13.63
N ILE A 17 -10.78 -21.53 -12.51
CA ILE A 17 -9.34 -21.83 -12.31
C ILE A 17 -8.99 -23.32 -12.29
N SER A 18 -9.95 -24.17 -11.90
CA SER A 18 -9.76 -25.61 -11.80
C SER A 18 -10.07 -26.30 -13.12
N ARG A 19 -11.00 -25.75 -13.90
CA ARG A 19 -11.44 -26.33 -15.19
C ARG A 19 -10.62 -25.87 -16.38
N ASN A 20 -10.07 -24.65 -16.35
CA ASN A 20 -9.39 -24.05 -17.50
C ASN A 20 -8.00 -23.49 -17.16
N PRO A 21 -7.09 -24.31 -16.58
CA PRO A 21 -5.83 -23.83 -16.02
C PRO A 21 -4.88 -23.19 -17.06
N GLU A 22 -4.89 -23.68 -18.31
CA GLU A 22 -4.07 -23.12 -19.40
C GLU A 22 -4.56 -21.75 -19.85
N LYS A 23 -5.88 -21.60 -20.06
CA LYS A 23 -6.48 -20.31 -20.43
C LYS A 23 -6.24 -19.26 -19.35
N ILE A 24 -6.31 -19.66 -18.09
CA ILE A 24 -5.99 -18.79 -16.95
C ILE A 24 -4.54 -18.32 -17.01
N ARG A 25 -3.57 -19.23 -17.21
CA ARG A 25 -2.15 -18.84 -17.31
C ARG A 25 -1.90 -17.85 -18.45
N ALA A 26 -2.56 -18.02 -19.59
CA ALA A 26 -2.42 -17.11 -20.72
C ALA A 26 -2.98 -15.70 -20.47
N ILE A 27 -3.87 -15.51 -19.48
CA ILE A 27 -4.48 -14.20 -19.18
C ILE A 27 -4.01 -13.60 -17.86
N ILE A 28 -3.13 -14.27 -17.11
CA ILE A 28 -2.56 -13.74 -15.87
C ILE A 28 -1.05 -13.60 -15.96
N GLY A 29 -0.52 -12.56 -15.33
CA GLY A 29 0.90 -12.37 -15.06
C GLY A 29 1.18 -12.63 -13.59
N VAL A 30 2.32 -13.24 -13.26
CA VAL A 30 2.70 -13.49 -11.86
C VAL A 30 4.15 -13.07 -11.62
N CYS A 31 4.33 -12.13 -10.70
CA CYS A 31 5.61 -11.76 -10.11
C CYS A 31 5.64 -12.29 -8.68
N ALA A 32 6.32 -13.41 -8.46
CA ALA A 32 6.43 -14.03 -7.14
C ALA A 32 7.41 -13.25 -6.23
N GLN A 33 7.36 -13.50 -4.92
CA GLN A 33 8.30 -12.92 -3.95
C GLN A 33 9.76 -13.31 -4.28
N ASN A 34 9.99 -14.56 -4.68
CA ASN A 34 11.32 -15.05 -5.07
C ASN A 34 11.58 -14.80 -6.56
N SER A 35 12.78 -14.27 -6.85
CA SER A 35 13.26 -14.07 -8.22
C SER A 35 13.28 -15.38 -9.01
N THR A 36 12.81 -15.32 -10.24
CA THR A 36 12.84 -16.42 -11.21
C THR A 36 13.53 -15.99 -12.51
N LEU A 37 14.29 -14.89 -12.47
CA LEU A 37 15.13 -14.46 -13.59
C LEU A 37 16.32 -15.42 -13.75
N ASP A 38 16.72 -15.64 -14.99
CA ASP A 38 17.98 -16.29 -15.28
C ASP A 38 19.10 -15.25 -15.16
N ILE A 39 19.99 -15.46 -14.18
CA ILE A 39 21.05 -14.51 -13.85
C ILE A 39 22.19 -14.47 -14.89
N GLU A 40 22.32 -15.52 -15.70
CA GLU A 40 23.35 -15.64 -16.74
C GLU A 40 22.94 -14.98 -18.05
N LEU A 41 21.63 -14.85 -18.29
CA LEU A 41 21.06 -14.16 -19.44
C LEU A 41 21.09 -12.63 -19.25
N THR A 42 21.03 -11.91 -20.37
CA THR A 42 20.87 -10.45 -20.34
C THR A 42 19.44 -10.06 -19.96
N ALA A 43 19.20 -8.79 -19.64
CA ALA A 43 17.85 -8.30 -19.38
C ALA A 43 16.94 -8.50 -20.61
N TYR A 44 17.45 -8.21 -21.81
CA TYR A 44 16.75 -8.46 -23.07
C TYR A 44 16.46 -9.96 -23.26
N ASP A 45 17.47 -10.82 -23.11
CA ASP A 45 17.30 -12.27 -23.34
C ASP A 45 16.33 -12.90 -22.35
N ASN A 46 16.29 -12.42 -21.10
CA ASN A 46 15.29 -12.85 -20.12
C ASN A 46 13.87 -12.53 -20.61
N LEU A 47 13.63 -11.32 -21.10
CA LEU A 47 12.32 -10.94 -21.61
C LEU A 47 12.00 -11.71 -22.89
N GLU A 48 12.95 -11.86 -23.80
CA GLU A 48 12.77 -12.61 -25.04
C GLU A 48 12.42 -14.08 -24.78
N PHE A 49 13.12 -14.73 -23.85
CA PHE A 49 12.84 -16.10 -23.44
C PHE A 49 11.42 -16.26 -22.90
N TYR A 50 11.00 -15.39 -21.97
CA TYR A 50 9.66 -15.46 -21.38
C TYR A 50 8.56 -15.07 -22.38
N GLY A 51 8.80 -14.10 -23.26
CA GLY A 51 7.84 -13.74 -24.30
C GLY A 51 7.57 -14.88 -25.28
N LYS A 52 8.61 -15.64 -25.65
CA LYS A 52 8.47 -16.87 -26.44
C LYS A 52 7.70 -17.95 -25.67
N LEU A 53 7.97 -18.12 -24.37
CA LEU A 53 7.28 -19.08 -23.51
C LEU A 53 5.77 -18.78 -23.39
N GLU A 54 5.40 -17.51 -23.28
CA GLU A 54 4.02 -17.03 -23.18
C GLU A 54 3.34 -16.84 -24.56
N ASN A 55 3.98 -17.29 -25.64
CA ASN A 55 3.46 -17.23 -27.02
C ASN A 55 3.15 -15.81 -27.52
N VAL A 56 3.94 -14.81 -27.10
CA VAL A 56 3.89 -13.47 -27.68
C VAL A 56 4.28 -13.55 -29.17
N PRO A 57 3.51 -12.97 -30.10
CA PRO A 57 3.82 -13.01 -31.53
C PRO A 57 5.23 -12.48 -31.82
N ALA A 58 6.00 -13.22 -32.61
CA ALA A 58 7.39 -12.83 -32.93
C ALA A 58 7.50 -11.47 -33.63
N SER A 59 6.45 -11.04 -34.35
CA SER A 59 6.36 -9.71 -34.97
C SER A 59 6.32 -8.57 -33.96
N ASP A 60 5.82 -8.84 -32.76
CA ASP A 60 5.50 -7.84 -31.74
C ASP A 60 6.47 -7.93 -30.56
N LEU A 61 7.16 -9.07 -30.41
CA LEU A 61 7.98 -9.36 -29.24
C LEU A 61 9.13 -8.36 -29.06
N ASP A 62 9.90 -8.05 -30.10
CA ASP A 62 11.05 -7.13 -29.98
C ASP A 62 10.60 -5.72 -29.57
N SER A 63 9.58 -5.17 -30.25
CA SER A 63 9.04 -3.85 -29.90
C SER A 63 8.48 -3.81 -28.49
N ARG A 64 7.81 -4.89 -28.06
CA ARG A 64 7.29 -5.04 -26.70
C ARG A 64 8.41 -5.09 -25.66
N ILE A 65 9.49 -5.82 -25.91
CA ILE A 65 10.65 -5.88 -25.01
C ILE A 65 11.24 -4.48 -24.81
N TRP A 66 11.47 -3.74 -25.90
CA TRP A 66 12.01 -2.39 -25.81
C TRP A 66 11.09 -1.41 -25.09
N GLN A 67 9.77 -1.50 -25.34
CA GLN A 67 8.78 -0.70 -24.60
C GLN A 67 8.88 -0.97 -23.08
N LEU A 68 8.97 -2.24 -22.67
CA LEU A 68 9.04 -2.62 -21.26
C LEU A 68 10.36 -2.21 -20.60
N LEU A 69 11.48 -2.31 -21.33
CA LEU A 69 12.78 -1.82 -20.87
C LEU A 69 12.80 -0.31 -20.73
N GLU A 70 12.16 0.42 -21.65
CA GLU A 70 12.01 1.88 -21.56
C GLU A 70 11.16 2.26 -20.34
N MET A 71 10.01 1.61 -20.15
CA MET A 71 9.15 1.86 -19.00
C MET A 71 9.94 1.75 -17.69
N THR A 72 10.73 0.68 -17.55
CA THR A 72 11.53 0.37 -16.35
C THR A 72 12.87 1.09 -16.25
N GLU A 73 13.21 1.94 -17.23
CA GLU A 73 14.49 2.66 -17.30
C GLU A 73 15.70 1.70 -17.33
N LEU A 74 15.53 0.57 -18.02
CA LEU A 74 16.54 -0.47 -18.19
C LEU A 74 17.08 -0.57 -19.61
N THR A 75 16.71 0.35 -20.52
CA THR A 75 17.16 0.38 -21.93
C THR A 75 18.69 0.31 -22.05
N ASP A 76 19.41 1.15 -21.32
CA ASP A 76 20.90 1.18 -21.34
C ASP A 76 21.54 -0.07 -20.73
N ARG A 77 20.74 -0.91 -20.07
CA ARG A 77 21.14 -2.14 -19.39
C ARG A 77 20.60 -3.39 -20.08
N ALA A 78 19.94 -3.24 -21.23
CA ALA A 78 19.29 -4.33 -21.96
C ALA A 78 20.23 -5.52 -22.19
N HIS A 79 21.47 -5.25 -22.59
CA HIS A 79 22.48 -6.26 -22.93
C HIS A 79 23.41 -6.61 -21.76
N MET A 80 23.12 -6.13 -20.54
CA MET A 80 23.87 -6.53 -19.35
C MET A 80 23.28 -7.80 -18.74
N LYS A 81 24.15 -8.69 -18.25
CA LYS A 81 23.72 -9.88 -17.52
C LYS A 81 22.96 -9.51 -16.26
N VAL A 82 21.87 -10.21 -15.97
CA VAL A 82 21.00 -9.94 -14.80
C VAL A 82 21.78 -10.01 -13.48
N GLN A 83 22.78 -10.89 -13.36
CA GLN A 83 23.63 -10.94 -12.16
C GLN A 83 24.35 -9.61 -11.82
N THR A 84 24.54 -8.73 -12.80
CA THR A 84 25.21 -7.43 -12.62
C THR A 84 24.24 -6.31 -12.23
N LEU A 85 22.93 -6.54 -12.31
CA LEU A 85 21.89 -5.59 -11.95
C LEU A 85 21.75 -5.50 -10.42
N SER A 86 21.38 -4.31 -9.92
CA SER A 86 21.02 -4.11 -8.51
C SER A 86 19.71 -4.85 -8.18
N GLY A 87 19.43 -5.03 -6.89
CA GLY A 87 18.17 -5.68 -6.45
C GLY A 87 16.92 -4.97 -7.00
N GLY A 88 16.87 -3.64 -6.92
CA GLY A 88 15.78 -2.85 -7.49
C GLY A 88 15.66 -3.01 -9.01
N MET A 89 16.77 -3.03 -9.75
CA MET A 89 16.77 -3.25 -11.21
C MET A 89 16.24 -4.64 -11.58
N ARG A 90 16.67 -5.69 -10.86
CA ARG A 90 16.14 -7.06 -11.06
C ARG A 90 14.65 -7.11 -10.78
N ARG A 91 14.20 -6.45 -9.72
CA ARG A 91 12.78 -6.42 -9.37
C ARG A 91 11.94 -5.70 -10.43
N LYS A 92 12.42 -4.57 -10.96
CA LYS A 92 11.78 -3.88 -12.09
C LYS A 92 11.66 -4.82 -13.30
N LEU A 93 12.73 -5.54 -13.64
CA LEU A 93 12.74 -6.50 -14.75
C LEU A 93 11.74 -7.66 -14.53
N GLU A 94 11.65 -8.20 -13.31
CA GLU A 94 10.68 -9.26 -12.96
C GLU A 94 9.23 -8.84 -13.16
N ILE A 95 8.91 -7.61 -12.76
CA ILE A 95 7.55 -7.07 -12.87
C ILE A 95 7.17 -6.96 -14.35
N VAL A 96 8.02 -6.38 -15.20
CA VAL A 96 7.70 -6.26 -16.64
C VAL A 96 7.75 -7.59 -17.38
N ARG A 97 8.58 -8.53 -16.95
CA ARG A 97 8.57 -9.89 -17.48
C ARG A 97 7.23 -10.58 -17.23
N ALA A 98 6.64 -10.42 -16.04
CA ALA A 98 5.30 -10.95 -15.75
C ALA A 98 4.19 -10.26 -16.57
N PHE A 99 4.50 -9.15 -17.22
CA PHE A 99 3.58 -8.32 -17.99
C PHE A 99 3.81 -8.40 -19.52
N ILE A 100 4.78 -9.20 -19.96
CA ILE A 100 5.25 -9.21 -21.35
C ILE A 100 4.15 -9.59 -22.35
N HIS A 101 3.27 -10.51 -21.96
CA HIS A 101 2.15 -11.02 -22.75
C HIS A 101 0.84 -10.24 -22.56
N LEU A 102 0.87 -9.05 -21.96
CA LEU A 102 -0.29 -8.20 -21.73
C LEU A 102 -1.44 -8.94 -20.99
N PRO A 103 -1.18 -9.43 -19.76
CA PRO A 103 -2.19 -10.16 -19.01
C PRO A 103 -3.39 -9.28 -18.64
N LEU A 104 -4.57 -9.88 -18.50
CA LEU A 104 -5.76 -9.21 -17.96
C LEU A 104 -5.60 -8.90 -16.46
N ILE A 105 -4.92 -9.80 -15.73
CA ILE A 105 -4.62 -9.64 -14.30
C ILE A 105 -3.14 -9.87 -14.02
N LEU A 106 -2.49 -8.91 -13.37
CA LEU A 106 -1.12 -9.03 -12.89
C LEU A 106 -1.10 -9.23 -11.37
N PHE A 107 -0.55 -10.35 -10.92
CA PHE A 107 -0.32 -10.64 -9.51
C PHE A 107 1.11 -10.25 -9.12
N LEU A 108 1.22 -9.40 -8.10
CA LEU A 108 2.50 -8.95 -7.55
C LEU A 108 2.59 -9.38 -6.08
N ASP A 109 3.45 -10.36 -5.81
CA ASP A 109 3.64 -10.88 -4.46
C ASP A 109 4.80 -10.17 -3.75
N GLU A 110 4.47 -9.29 -2.81
CA GLU A 110 5.39 -8.40 -2.09
C GLU A 110 6.38 -7.70 -3.04
N PRO A 111 5.91 -6.80 -3.93
CA PRO A 111 6.72 -6.24 -5.01
C PRO A 111 7.95 -5.48 -4.53
N THR A 112 7.97 -4.99 -3.29
CA THR A 112 9.02 -4.09 -2.78
C THR A 112 9.74 -4.61 -1.54
N ILE A 113 9.53 -5.88 -1.16
CA ILE A 113 10.26 -6.46 -0.03
C ILE A 113 11.77 -6.46 -0.28
N GLY A 114 12.53 -6.09 0.74
CA GLY A 114 13.99 -6.07 0.69
C GLY A 114 14.60 -4.94 -0.15
N LEU A 115 13.77 -4.04 -0.71
CA LEU A 115 14.24 -2.84 -1.38
C LEU A 115 14.41 -1.68 -0.40
N ASP A 116 15.43 -0.86 -0.65
CA ASP A 116 15.61 0.42 0.01
C ASP A 116 14.48 1.41 -0.36
N PRO A 117 14.32 2.52 0.39
CA PRO A 117 13.23 3.46 0.15
C PRO A 117 13.20 4.11 -1.24
N GLU A 118 14.35 4.31 -1.88
CA GLU A 118 14.43 4.92 -3.21
C GLU A 118 13.97 3.92 -4.28
N ALA A 119 14.54 2.71 -4.28
CA ALA A 119 14.14 1.63 -5.18
C ALA A 119 12.65 1.26 -5.04
N ARG A 120 12.10 1.31 -3.82
CA ARG A 120 10.66 1.10 -3.59
C ARG A 120 9.80 2.12 -4.34
N ARG A 121 10.15 3.40 -4.24
CA ARG A 121 9.42 4.49 -4.92
C ARG A 121 9.50 4.34 -6.43
N GLU A 122 10.65 3.95 -6.97
CA GLU A 122 10.77 3.64 -8.39
C GLU A 122 9.81 2.51 -8.79
N VAL A 123 9.81 1.39 -8.07
CA VAL A 123 8.91 0.26 -8.35
C VAL A 123 7.44 0.67 -8.28
N TRP A 124 7.04 1.50 -7.32
CA TRP A 124 5.68 2.04 -7.23
C TRP A 124 5.28 2.85 -8.47
N GLN A 125 6.18 3.69 -8.98
CA GLN A 125 5.94 4.43 -10.21
C GLN A 125 5.75 3.48 -11.40
N GLN A 126 6.54 2.41 -11.48
CA GLN A 126 6.41 1.42 -12.53
C GLN A 126 5.09 0.66 -12.47
N ILE A 127 4.68 0.21 -11.29
CA ILE A 127 3.37 -0.44 -11.09
C ILE A 127 2.22 0.51 -11.49
N SER A 128 2.34 1.79 -11.12
CA SER A 128 1.35 2.81 -11.47
C SER A 128 1.25 3.03 -12.98
N LYS A 129 2.38 3.01 -13.72
CA LYS A 129 2.41 3.09 -15.19
C LYS A 129 1.72 1.88 -15.81
N LEU A 130 1.99 0.67 -15.32
CA LEU A 130 1.39 -0.58 -15.82
C LEU A 130 -0.13 -0.63 -15.65
N ASN A 131 -0.65 -0.07 -14.56
CA ASN A 131 -2.10 -0.03 -14.29
C ASN A 131 -2.88 0.80 -15.33
N THR A 132 -2.21 1.60 -16.16
CA THR A 132 -2.89 2.38 -17.22
C THR A 132 -3.20 1.57 -18.48
N GLU A 133 -2.67 0.35 -18.62
CA GLU A 133 -2.87 -0.53 -19.79
C GLU A 133 -4.10 -1.47 -19.68
N ASN A 134 -5.19 -1.03 -19.02
CA ASN A 134 -6.41 -1.83 -18.78
C ASN A 134 -6.18 -3.18 -18.06
N THR A 135 -5.07 -3.31 -17.33
CA THR A 135 -4.73 -4.51 -16.57
C THR A 135 -5.13 -4.35 -15.11
N THR A 136 -5.81 -5.34 -14.54
CA THR A 136 -6.08 -5.35 -13.09
C THR A 136 -4.84 -5.81 -12.34
N ILE A 137 -4.31 -5.00 -11.45
CA ILE A 137 -3.18 -5.39 -10.60
C ILE A 137 -3.69 -5.83 -9.23
N ILE A 138 -3.31 -7.03 -8.81
CA ILE A 138 -3.52 -7.54 -7.45
C ILE A 138 -2.16 -7.63 -6.79
N LEU A 139 -1.95 -6.82 -5.76
CA LEU A 139 -0.70 -6.82 -4.99
C LEU A 139 -0.95 -7.31 -3.56
N THR A 140 -0.02 -8.12 -3.06
CA THR A 140 0.07 -8.46 -1.64
C THR A 140 1.23 -7.69 -1.04
N THR A 141 1.02 -7.16 0.16
CA THR A 141 2.04 -6.39 0.87
C THR A 141 1.76 -6.38 2.37
N HIS A 142 2.82 -6.33 3.15
CA HIS A 142 2.77 -5.98 4.58
C HIS A 142 3.06 -4.50 4.82
N TYR A 143 3.37 -3.73 3.77
CA TYR A 143 3.63 -2.29 3.84
C TYR A 143 2.34 -1.51 3.63
N MET A 144 1.85 -0.87 4.70
CA MET A 144 0.60 -0.11 4.66
C MET A 144 0.70 1.11 3.73
N ASP A 145 1.84 1.79 3.71
CA ASP A 145 2.12 2.91 2.81
C ASP A 145 2.08 2.52 1.32
N GLU A 146 2.53 1.31 0.98
CA GLU A 146 2.41 0.74 -0.37
C GLU A 146 0.96 0.54 -0.78
N ALA A 147 0.16 -0.07 0.12
CA ALA A 147 -1.26 -0.29 -0.12
C ALA A 147 -2.03 1.04 -0.27
N GLU A 148 -1.77 2.03 0.60
CA GLU A 148 -2.38 3.37 0.47
C GLU A 148 -2.01 4.07 -0.83
N LYS A 149 -0.77 3.89 -1.31
CA LYS A 149 -0.27 4.60 -2.49
C LYS A 149 -0.75 4.00 -3.80
N LEU A 150 -0.80 2.67 -3.90
CA LEU A 150 -1.02 1.96 -5.16
C LEU A 150 -2.45 1.44 -5.34
N CYS A 151 -3.16 1.13 -4.25
CA CYS A 151 -4.42 0.40 -4.35
C CYS A 151 -5.64 1.33 -4.41
N ASN A 152 -6.57 1.05 -5.33
CA ASN A 152 -7.89 1.68 -5.32
C ASN A 152 -8.80 1.09 -4.23
N ARG A 153 -8.61 -0.19 -3.90
CA ARG A 153 -9.34 -0.93 -2.87
C ARG A 153 -8.36 -1.78 -2.09
N ILE A 154 -8.57 -1.90 -0.78
CA ILE A 154 -7.66 -2.60 0.13
C ILE A 154 -8.43 -3.71 0.83
N ALA A 155 -7.88 -4.91 0.77
CA ALA A 155 -8.36 -6.10 1.45
C ALA A 155 -7.47 -6.38 2.67
N PHE A 156 -8.06 -6.42 3.86
CA PHE A 156 -7.37 -6.91 5.04
C PHE A 156 -7.63 -8.41 5.22
N VAL A 157 -6.56 -9.19 5.36
CA VAL A 157 -6.63 -10.63 5.59
C VAL A 157 -5.91 -10.96 6.89
N ASP A 158 -6.61 -11.61 7.82
CA ASP A 158 -6.03 -12.15 9.06
C ASP A 158 -6.42 -13.62 9.23
N LYS A 159 -5.46 -14.46 9.61
CA LYS A 159 -5.66 -15.91 9.85
C LYS A 159 -6.43 -16.62 8.72
N GLY A 160 -6.13 -16.26 7.47
CA GLY A 160 -6.75 -16.85 6.28
C GLY A 160 -8.19 -16.39 6.00
N LYS A 161 -8.66 -15.32 6.64
CA LYS A 161 -10.00 -14.76 6.43
C LYS A 161 -9.91 -13.30 6.00
N LEU A 162 -10.73 -12.93 5.02
CA LEU A 162 -10.95 -11.54 4.65
C LEU A 162 -11.76 -10.87 5.77
N ILE A 163 -11.14 -9.92 6.46
CA ILE A 163 -11.76 -9.20 7.59
C ILE A 163 -12.37 -7.86 7.17
N ALA A 164 -11.84 -7.22 6.13
CA ALA A 164 -12.42 -6.03 5.52
C ALA A 164 -11.98 -5.89 4.05
N LEU A 165 -12.80 -5.24 3.22
CA LEU A 165 -12.50 -4.93 1.83
C LEU A 165 -13.27 -3.68 1.38
N ASP A 166 -12.59 -2.56 1.22
CA ASP A 166 -13.21 -1.31 0.76
C ASP A 166 -12.15 -0.34 0.19
N ILE A 167 -12.57 0.86 -0.22
CA ILE A 167 -11.69 1.99 -0.50
C ILE A 167 -11.15 2.58 0.81
N LEU A 168 -9.97 3.20 0.77
CA LEU A 168 -9.28 3.76 1.94
C LEU A 168 -10.19 4.68 2.80
N GLU A 169 -10.94 5.58 2.15
CA GLU A 169 -11.87 6.51 2.81
C GLU A 169 -12.97 5.80 3.61
N ASN A 170 -13.44 4.63 3.16
CA ASN A 170 -14.45 3.87 3.88
C ASN A 170 -13.83 3.05 5.02
N LEU A 171 -12.62 2.52 4.80
CA LEU A 171 -11.88 1.81 5.85
C LEU A 171 -11.56 2.73 7.04
N LYS A 172 -11.19 4.00 6.79
CA LYS A 172 -10.94 4.99 7.85
C LYS A 172 -12.15 5.24 8.75
N LYS A 173 -13.37 5.12 8.22
CA LYS A 173 -14.62 5.30 8.98
C LYS A 173 -14.92 4.15 9.94
N LEU A 174 -14.17 3.04 9.86
CA LEU A 174 -14.33 1.91 10.77
C LEU A 174 -13.83 2.23 12.18
N ILE A 175 -12.91 3.20 12.33
CA ILE A 175 -12.39 3.65 13.62
C ILE A 175 -13.38 4.65 14.23
N PRO A 176 -14.04 4.32 15.36
CA PRO A 176 -15.06 5.17 15.96
C PRO A 176 -14.50 6.53 16.43
N GLU A 177 -13.24 6.55 16.87
CA GLU A 177 -12.57 7.78 17.31
C GLU A 177 -12.31 8.76 16.16
N GLY A 178 -12.26 8.31 14.90
CA GLY A 178 -11.98 9.18 13.76
C GLY A 178 -10.63 9.89 13.87
N ASP A 179 -10.57 11.14 13.44
CA ASP A 179 -9.36 11.97 13.51
C ASP A 179 -9.09 12.43 14.95
N LEU A 180 -7.82 12.42 15.32
CA LEU A 180 -7.30 12.94 16.58
C LEU A 180 -6.67 14.31 16.36
N ILE A 181 -7.15 15.31 17.07
CA ILE A 181 -6.60 16.67 17.06
C ILE A 181 -5.87 16.87 18.39
N GLU A 182 -4.57 17.12 18.34
CA GLU A 182 -3.80 17.52 19.51
C GLU A 182 -3.57 19.03 19.51
N ILE A 183 -3.83 19.68 20.64
CA ILE A 183 -3.63 21.12 20.81
C ILE A 183 -2.76 21.35 22.04
N GLY A 184 -1.59 21.95 21.86
CA GLY A 184 -0.74 22.43 22.94
C GLY A 184 -1.21 23.78 23.46
N PHE A 185 -1.12 23.99 24.77
CA PHE A 185 -1.41 25.27 25.42
C PHE A 185 -0.55 25.43 26.68
N ASP A 186 -0.41 26.67 27.15
CA ASP A 186 0.34 26.95 28.39
C ASP A 186 -0.51 26.75 29.65
N ILE A 187 -1.82 27.05 29.58
CA ILE A 187 -2.75 27.00 30.71
C ILE A 187 -4.03 26.26 30.28
N ILE A 188 -4.43 25.25 31.06
CA ILE A 188 -5.74 24.60 30.92
C ILE A 188 -6.82 25.51 31.47
N ASP A 189 -7.80 25.84 30.64
CA ASP A 189 -9.06 26.42 31.09
C ASP A 189 -10.20 25.40 30.92
N GLU A 190 -10.82 24.98 32.03
CA GLU A 190 -11.96 24.06 32.00
C GLU A 190 -13.17 24.62 31.20
N ARG A 191 -13.26 25.95 31.06
CA ARG A 191 -14.31 26.60 30.26
C ARG A 191 -14.18 26.25 28.78
N VAL A 192 -12.96 26.12 28.27
CA VAL A 192 -12.69 25.71 26.89
C VAL A 192 -13.06 24.25 26.68
N ILE A 193 -12.67 23.37 27.60
CA ILE A 193 -13.05 21.94 27.54
C ILE A 193 -14.58 21.80 27.52
N SER A 194 -15.27 22.55 28.37
CA SER A 194 -16.73 22.56 28.45
C SER A 194 -17.40 23.11 27.19
N ALA A 195 -16.80 24.11 26.54
CA ALA A 195 -17.29 24.66 25.27
C ALA A 195 -17.11 23.66 24.13
N LEU A 196 -15.96 22.99 24.06
CA LEU A 196 -15.67 21.99 23.03
C LEU A 196 -16.58 20.76 23.16
N ARG A 197 -16.86 20.30 24.39
CA ARG A 197 -17.80 19.18 24.62
C ARG A 197 -19.24 19.45 24.18
N LYS A 198 -19.63 20.72 23.96
CA LYS A 198 -20.95 21.06 23.42
C LYS A 198 -21.04 20.87 21.90
N ASN A 199 -19.91 20.71 21.22
CA ASN A 199 -19.88 20.51 19.79
C ASN A 199 -20.27 19.06 19.42
N THR A 200 -21.37 18.90 18.69
CA THR A 200 -21.87 17.58 18.28
C THR A 200 -20.96 16.83 17.30
N GLN A 201 -19.98 17.50 16.69
CA GLN A 201 -19.01 16.88 15.78
C GLN A 201 -17.77 16.32 16.50
N ILE A 202 -17.63 16.63 17.80
CA ILE A 202 -16.57 16.12 18.67
C ILE A 202 -17.09 14.89 19.41
N ASN A 203 -16.34 13.79 19.31
CA ASN A 203 -16.66 12.53 19.96
C ASN A 203 -16.16 12.52 21.41
N SER A 204 -14.93 13.00 21.65
CA SER A 204 -14.36 13.12 23.00
C SER A 204 -13.36 14.27 23.10
N VAL A 205 -13.18 14.74 24.35
CA VAL A 205 -12.18 15.76 24.70
C VAL A 205 -11.49 15.33 25.99
N GLU A 206 -10.20 15.05 25.89
CA GLU A 206 -9.33 14.65 26.99
C GLU A 206 -8.21 15.67 27.19
N ALA A 207 -8.03 16.15 28.41
CA ALA A 207 -6.88 16.98 28.76
C ALA A 207 -5.77 16.09 29.34
N LYS A 208 -4.59 16.12 28.72
CA LYS A 208 -3.38 15.40 29.16
C LYS A 208 -2.26 16.42 29.39
N GLN A 209 -1.99 16.76 30.64
CA GLN A 209 -0.94 17.71 31.05
C GLN A 209 -1.03 19.08 30.35
N GLN A 210 -0.25 19.31 29.28
CA GLN A 210 -0.22 20.55 28.49
C GLN A 210 -0.79 20.37 27.07
N LYS A 211 -1.55 19.29 26.86
CA LYS A 211 -2.19 18.97 25.59
C LYS A 211 -3.67 18.69 25.76
N LEU A 212 -4.46 19.14 24.79
CA LEU A 212 -5.85 18.71 24.60
C LEU A 212 -5.85 17.70 23.47
N VAL A 213 -6.42 16.52 23.70
CA VAL A 213 -6.67 15.52 22.67
C VAL A 213 -8.16 15.49 22.40
N ILE A 214 -8.53 15.80 21.15
CA ILE A 214 -9.91 15.86 20.69
C ILE A 214 -10.10 14.78 19.63
N SER A 215 -11.07 13.90 19.82
CA SER A 215 -11.48 12.93 18.81
C SER A 215 -12.68 13.48 18.05
N ALA A 216 -12.65 13.43 16.72
CA ALA A 216 -13.74 13.89 15.87
C ALA A 216 -13.84 13.04 14.60
N LYS A 217 -15.06 12.87 14.06
CA LYS A 217 -15.26 12.11 12.82
C LYS A 217 -14.54 12.71 11.59
N ASN A 218 -14.30 14.02 11.60
CA ASN A 218 -13.55 14.73 10.57
C ASN A 218 -12.84 15.94 11.20
N GLY A 219 -11.60 15.75 11.61
CA GLY A 219 -10.82 16.73 12.36
C GLY A 219 -10.59 18.00 11.56
N SER A 220 -10.35 17.90 10.25
CA SER A 220 -10.14 19.06 9.39
C SER A 220 -11.37 19.98 9.29
N ARG A 221 -12.59 19.42 9.34
CA ARG A 221 -13.84 20.20 9.34
C ARG A 221 -14.12 20.85 10.68
N VAL A 222 -13.77 20.19 11.78
CA VAL A 222 -14.03 20.68 13.14
C VAL A 222 -12.96 21.70 13.58
N LEU A 223 -11.77 21.67 12.96
CA LEU A 223 -10.63 22.53 13.30
C LEU A 223 -10.98 24.03 13.41
N PRO A 224 -11.65 24.66 12.44
CA PRO A 224 -11.96 26.10 12.52
C PRO A 224 -12.85 26.44 13.71
N GLU A 225 -13.80 25.55 14.06
CA GLU A 225 -14.68 25.74 15.21
C GLU A 225 -13.89 25.63 16.52
N ILE A 226 -12.92 24.72 16.60
CA ILE A 226 -12.04 24.59 17.77
C ILE A 226 -11.19 25.85 17.94
N ILE A 227 -10.58 26.33 16.86
CA ILE A 227 -9.77 27.56 16.87
C ILE A 227 -10.61 28.74 17.37
N ALA A 228 -11.84 28.90 16.86
CA ALA A 228 -12.74 29.96 17.30
C ALA A 228 -13.08 29.89 18.80
N VAL A 229 -13.18 28.68 19.38
CA VAL A 229 -13.35 28.54 20.83
C VAL A 229 -12.12 29.06 21.57
N PHE A 230 -10.91 28.67 21.18
CA PHE A 230 -9.69 29.15 21.84
C PHE A 230 -9.54 30.68 21.74
N GLU A 231 -9.87 31.28 20.59
CA GLU A 231 -9.88 32.72 20.39
C GLU A 231 -10.88 33.44 21.30
N ASN A 232 -12.11 32.91 21.43
CA ASN A 232 -13.16 33.48 22.29
C ASN A 232 -12.76 33.53 23.77
N PHE A 233 -11.94 32.58 24.23
CA PHE A 233 -11.42 32.54 25.60
C PHE A 233 -10.06 33.23 25.76
N SER A 234 -9.55 33.88 24.70
CA SER A 234 -8.24 34.55 24.69
C SER A 234 -7.09 33.64 25.13
N LEU A 235 -7.13 32.36 24.75
CA LEU A 235 -6.07 31.39 25.02
C LEU A 235 -5.15 31.25 23.83
N HIS A 236 -3.84 31.21 24.09
CA HIS A 236 -2.83 30.95 23.07
C HIS A 236 -2.59 29.45 22.91
N MET A 237 -2.74 28.96 21.68
CA MET A 237 -2.32 27.61 21.29
C MET A 237 -0.83 27.64 20.97
N THR A 238 -0.05 26.75 21.60
CA THR A 238 1.40 26.62 21.33
C THR A 238 1.67 25.70 20.16
N SER A 239 0.80 24.72 19.93
CA SER A 239 0.87 23.80 18.79
C SER A 239 -0.51 23.25 18.45
N ILE A 240 -0.68 22.84 17.20
CA ILE A 240 -1.86 22.12 16.73
C ILE A 240 -1.44 21.05 15.72
N SER A 241 -1.90 19.82 15.91
CA SER A 241 -1.69 18.73 14.96
C SER A 241 -2.99 17.95 14.76
N ILE A 242 -3.17 17.45 13.54
CA ILE A 242 -4.27 16.54 13.20
C ILE A 242 -3.63 15.23 12.75
N HIS A 243 -4.06 14.15 13.39
CA HIS A 243 -3.67 12.79 13.08
C HIS A 243 -4.93 12.04 12.61
N SER A 244 -5.01 11.79 11.32
CA SER A 244 -6.02 10.89 10.77
C SER A 244 -5.57 9.44 10.94
N PRO A 245 -6.50 8.49 11.20
CA PRO A 245 -6.13 7.10 11.33
C PRO A 245 -5.44 6.55 10.07
N SER A 246 -4.33 5.86 10.28
CA SER A 246 -3.58 5.16 9.25
C SER A 246 -4.21 3.80 8.93
N LEU A 247 -3.82 3.17 7.81
CA LEU A 247 -4.16 1.76 7.58
C LEU A 247 -3.66 0.82 8.68
N GLU A 248 -2.55 1.14 9.33
CA GLU A 248 -2.02 0.35 10.44
C GLU A 248 -2.96 0.38 11.65
N ASP A 249 -3.47 1.57 12.00
CA ASP A 249 -4.45 1.73 13.07
C ASP A 249 -5.72 0.93 12.78
N ILE A 250 -6.18 0.96 11.53
CA ILE A 250 -7.37 0.21 11.07
C ILE A 250 -7.14 -1.29 11.20
N PHE A 251 -5.96 -1.77 10.78
CA PHE A 251 -5.61 -3.18 10.89
C PHE A 251 -5.60 -3.65 12.36
N ILE A 252 -5.02 -2.87 13.26
CA ILE A 252 -4.97 -3.17 14.69
C ILE A 252 -6.37 -3.19 15.30
N TYR A 253 -7.18 -2.17 14.98
CA TYR A 253 -8.58 -2.11 15.39
C TYR A 253 -9.37 -3.36 14.95
N LEU A 254 -9.24 -3.75 13.67
CA LEU A 254 -9.96 -4.90 13.12
C LEU A 254 -9.47 -6.26 13.66
N THR A 255 -8.20 -6.37 14.00
CA THR A 255 -7.62 -7.61 14.55
C THR A 255 -7.76 -7.71 16.06
N GLY A 256 -8.24 -6.65 16.73
CA GLY A 256 -8.40 -6.61 18.18
C GLY A 256 -7.08 -6.64 18.96
N ARG A 257 -5.95 -6.37 18.27
CA ARG A 257 -4.70 -6.03 18.95
C ARG A 257 -4.91 -4.66 19.57
N LYS A 258 -4.51 -4.42 20.81
CA LYS A 258 -4.72 -3.11 21.43
C LYS A 258 -3.80 -2.09 20.75
N LEU A 259 -4.34 -0.93 20.36
CA LEU A 259 -3.59 0.22 19.84
C LEU A 259 -2.46 0.69 20.79
N ASP A 260 -2.51 0.31 22.07
CA ASP A 260 -1.50 0.62 23.09
C ASP A 260 -0.13 -0.06 22.87
N GLU A 261 -0.02 -1.08 22.00
CA GLU A 261 1.25 -1.79 21.80
C GLU A 261 2.21 -1.08 20.82
N LEU A 262 1.71 -0.21 19.93
CA LEU A 262 2.57 0.51 18.98
C LEU A 262 3.27 1.73 19.60
N SER A 263 2.63 2.46 20.51
CA SER A 263 3.23 3.62 21.19
C SER A 263 4.43 3.25 22.07
N ASN A 264 4.49 2.00 22.54
CA ASN A 264 5.62 1.46 23.29
C ASN A 264 6.78 0.95 22.40
N THR A 265 6.54 0.70 21.10
CA THR A 265 7.57 0.11 20.24
C THR A 265 8.52 1.18 19.66
N GLU A 266 8.02 2.40 19.40
CA GLU A 266 8.88 3.55 19.06
C GLU A 266 9.77 3.99 20.23
N SER A 267 9.28 3.87 21.47
CA SER A 267 10.07 4.19 22.67
C SER A 267 11.18 3.16 22.98
N GLN A 268 11.00 1.90 22.60
CA GLN A 268 12.00 0.84 22.85
C GLN A 268 13.08 0.72 21.77
N SER A 269 12.79 1.12 20.53
CA SER A 269 13.80 1.13 19.45
C SER A 269 14.84 2.26 19.60
N ALA A 270 14.48 3.35 20.29
CA ALA A 270 15.40 4.44 20.64
C ALA A 270 16.36 4.11 21.81
N HIS A 271 16.07 3.08 22.62
CA HIS A 271 16.89 2.70 23.79
C HIS A 271 17.84 1.52 23.55
N ARG A 272 17.86 0.92 22.35
CA ARG A 272 18.81 -0.15 21.97
C ARG A 272 19.97 0.31 21.09
N ARG A 273 20.16 1.63 20.92
CA ARG A 273 21.32 2.24 20.25
C ARG A 273 22.07 3.20 21.19
N GLN A 274 22.47 2.71 22.36
CA GLN A 274 23.59 3.23 23.13
C GLN A 274 24.49 2.07 23.56
#